data_AF-A0A7U9HA32-F1
#
_entry.id   AF-A0A7U9HA32-F1
#
_cell.length_a   1.000
_cell.length_b   1.000
_cell.length_c   1.000
_cell.angle_alpha   90.00
_cell.angle_beta   90.00
_cell.angle_gamma   90.00
#
_symmetry.space_group_name_H-M   'P 1'
#
loop_
_entity.id
_entity.type
_entity.pdbx_description
1 polymer ?
#
loop_
_entity_poly.entity_id
_entity_poly.type
_entity_poly.pdbx_seq_one_letter_code
_entity_poly.pdbx_strand_id
1 'polypeptide(L)' 'MATGLTDAKIAGRPGVGPAAAKMHVASVPARTGARDRTQAVIRACGAGFVNGR' A
#
# COMPACT_ATOMS: atom_id res chain seq x y z
N MET A 1 3.35 1.79 -0.07
CA MET A 1 2.77 2.09 1.26
C MET A 1 3.62 1.57 2.42
N ALA A 2 4.19 0.35 2.35
CA ALA A 2 4.99 -0.24 3.44
C ALA A 2 6.23 0.59 3.84
N THR A 3 6.87 1.28 2.89
CA THR A 3 8.04 2.15 3.14
C THR A 3 7.66 3.59 3.53
N GLY A 4 6.43 3.84 4.02
CA GLY A 4 6.02 5.17 4.50
C GLY A 4 5.77 6.24 3.43
N LEU A 5 5.77 5.87 2.15
CA LEU A 5 5.50 6.83 1.07
C LEU A 5 4.06 7.35 1.07
N THR A 6 3.90 8.59 0.61
CA THR A 6 2.61 9.20 0.26
C THR A 6 2.09 8.64 -1.07
N ASP A 7 0.79 8.76 -1.34
CA ASP A 7 0.18 8.28 -2.59
C ASP A 7 0.82 8.90 -3.83
N ALA A 8 1.16 10.21 -3.77
CA ALA A 8 1.90 10.89 -4.83
C ALA A 8 3.31 10.30 -5.06
N LYS A 9 4.04 9.97 -3.99
CA LYS A 9 5.36 9.32 -4.09
C LYS A 9 5.25 7.87 -4.57
N ILE A 10 4.16 7.17 -4.22
CA ILE A 10 3.86 5.83 -4.73
C ILE A 10 3.57 5.89 -6.23
N ALA A 11 2.80 6.89 -6.68
CA ALA A 11 2.39 7.06 -8.07
C ALA A 11 3.56 7.18 -9.05
N GLY A 12 4.65 7.83 -8.63
CA GLY A 12 5.85 8.03 -9.47
C GLY A 12 6.63 6.76 -9.80
N ARG A 13 6.49 5.67 -9.04
CA ARG A 13 7.24 4.42 -9.27
C ARG A 13 6.66 3.55 -10.40
N PRO A 14 5.34 3.25 -10.42
CA PRO A 14 4.72 2.48 -11.49
C PRO A 14 4.21 3.35 -12.65
N GLY A 15 4.44 4.67 -12.64
CA GLY A 15 4.01 5.57 -13.73
C GLY A 15 2.50 5.81 -13.80
N VAL A 16 1.80 5.82 -12.66
CA VAL A 16 0.34 6.06 -12.61
C VAL A 16 0.04 7.47 -12.08
N GLY A 17 -1.18 7.97 -12.32
CA GLY A 17 -1.64 9.22 -11.72
C GLY A 17 -1.85 9.10 -10.20
N PRO A 18 -1.72 10.20 -9.43
CA PRO A 18 -1.88 10.19 -7.97
C PRO A 18 -3.27 9.73 -7.51
N ALA A 19 -4.32 10.03 -8.29
CA ALA A 19 -5.68 9.53 -8.03
C ALA A 19 -5.78 8.00 -8.15
N ALA A 20 -5.14 7.42 -9.17
CA ALA A 20 -5.09 5.97 -9.37
C ALA A 20 -4.29 5.29 -8.25
N ALA A 21 -3.14 5.86 -7.87
CA ALA A 21 -2.36 5.37 -6.74
C ALA A 21 -3.18 5.36 -5.44
N LYS A 22 -3.92 6.44 -5.15
CA LYS A 22 -4.83 6.52 -4.00
C LYS A 22 -5.90 5.42 -4.04
N MET A 23 -6.55 5.20 -5.18
CA MET A 23 -7.54 4.12 -5.33
C MET A 23 -6.93 2.73 -5.09
N HIS A 24 -5.76 2.46 -5.66
CA HIS A 24 -5.08 1.18 -5.46
C HIS A 24 -4.72 0.98 -3.98
N VAL A 25 -4.13 1.98 -3.32
CA VAL A 25 -3.80 1.92 -1.89
C VAL A 25 -5.05 1.71 -1.03
N ALA A 26 -6.14 2.43 -1.30
CA ALA A 26 -7.41 2.28 -0.58
C ALA A 26 -8.08 0.91 -0.80
N SER A 27 -7.84 0.27 -1.94
CA SER A 27 -8.37 -1.07 -2.22
C SER A 27 -7.67 -2.18 -1.41
N VAL A 28 -6.43 -1.96 -0.93
CA VAL A 28 -5.68 -3.02 -0.25
C VAL A 28 -6.35 -3.44 1.07
N PRO A 29 -6.67 -2.53 2.02
CA PRO A 29 -7.33 -2.94 3.26
C PRO A 29 -8.67 -3.65 3.02
N ALA A 30 -9.45 -3.17 2.04
CA ALA A 30 -10.73 -3.79 1.66
C ALA A 30 -10.55 -5.22 1.13
N ARG A 31 -9.50 -5.48 0.36
CA ARG A 31 -9.21 -6.81 -0.22
C ARG A 31 -8.54 -7.77 0.77
N THR A 32 -7.83 -7.24 1.77
CA THR A 32 -7.12 -8.06 2.76
C THR A 32 -7.88 -8.21 4.08
N GLY A 33 -9.08 -7.62 4.20
CA GLY A 33 -9.84 -7.55 5.45
C GLY A 33 -9.11 -6.80 6.57
N ALA A 34 -8.23 -5.85 6.21
CA ALA A 34 -7.56 -5.00 7.18
C ALA A 34 -8.41 -3.76 7.45
N ARG A 35 -8.43 -3.27 8.69
CA ARG A 35 -9.23 -2.10 9.08
C ARG A 35 -8.73 -0.80 8.46
N ASP A 36 -7.42 -0.70 8.23
CA ASP A 36 -6.75 0.49 7.76
C ASP A 36 -5.42 0.14 7.07
N ARG A 37 -4.75 1.15 6.50
CA ARG A 37 -3.47 0.98 5.79
C ARG A 37 -2.35 0.46 6.69
N THR A 38 -2.35 0.79 7.98
CA THR A 38 -1.31 0.34 8.92
C THR A 38 -1.49 -1.14 9.19
N GLN A 39 -2.73 -1.58 9.46
CA GLN A 39 -3.06 -3.00 9.62
C GLN A 39 -2.76 -3.81 8.35
N ALA A 40 -3.02 -3.26 7.16
CA ALA A 40 -2.68 -3.92 5.91
C ALA A 40 -1.16 -4.13 5.77
N VAL A 41 -0.34 -3.15 6.17
CA VAL A 41 1.12 -3.28 6.18
C VAL A 41 1.59 -4.30 7.23
N ILE A 42 1.04 -4.29 8.44
CA ILE A 42 1.39 -5.26 9.50
C ILE A 42 1.12 -6.69 9.02
N ARG A 43 -0.07 -6.94 8.44
CA ARG A 43 -0.42 -8.25 7.87
C ARG A 43 0.52 -8.63 6.74
N ALA A 44 0.83 -7.70 5.84
CA ALA A 44 1.74 -7.95 4.72
C ALA A 44 3.17 -8.28 5.18
N CYS A 45 3.68 -7.63 6.23
CA CYS A 45 4.96 -7.97 6.84
C CYS A 45 4.92 -9.36 7.50
N GLY A 46 3.90 -9.65 8.31
CA GLY A 46 3.75 -10.95 8.97
C GLY A 46 3.57 -12.13 8.02
N ALA A 47 3.00 -11.89 6.84
CA ALA A 47 2.81 -12.90 5.79
C ALA A 47 3.95 -12.94 4.74
N GLY A 48 5.01 -12.15 4.90
CA GLY A 48 6.18 -12.17 4.00
C GLY A 48 5.97 -11.50 2.63
N PHE A 49 4.91 -10.72 2.44
CA PHE A 49 4.67 -9.96 1.19
C PHE A 49 5.53 -8.70 1.07
N VAL A 50 6.05 -8.20 2.19
CA VAL A 50 6.97 -7.06 2.22
C VAL A 50 8.39 -7.59 2.27
N ASN A 51 9.12 -7.46 1.17
CA ASN A 51 10.57 -7.66 1.18
C ASN A 51 11.22 -6.44 1.81
N GLY A 52 11.72 -6.60 3.05
CA GLY A 52 12.58 -5.64 3.70
C GLY A 52 13.99 -5.74 3.14
N ARG A 53 14.20 -5.24 1.93
CA ARG A 53 15.54 -4.96 1.41
C ARG A 53 15.50 -3.83 0.39
#